data_AF-A0A928HZ11-F1
#
_entry.id   AF-A0A928HZ11-F1
#
_cell.length_a   1.000
_cell.length_b   1.000
_cell.length_c   1.000
_cell.angle_alpha   90.00
_cell.angle_beta   90.00
_cell.angle_gamma   90.00
#
_symmetry.space_group_name_H-M   'P 1'
#
loop_
_entity.id
_entity.type
_entity.pdbx_description
1 polymer ?
#
loop_
_entity_poly.entity_id
_entity_poly.type
_entity_poly.pdbx_seq_one_letter_code
_entity_poly.pdbx_strand_id
1 'polypeptide(L)'
;MKRIKSTFIVLSLIIFIFIFSSCHQTPPEDLEMPHENCVMVYTISENEYIRILYNINSPFHLWGEWVKGDKTEAVYLEHYLKPSTFAGGDGGLICNMKVFDPAETSHLLSNTYNHTYSFEKGAMNSSYLINSQTEEKIPITLSMDKNLDFYFSWVSQIYIHFFNTDNTIYKEETQNFWYDFALQQGEWTVNGTAIPIRMEFAGVTPTNVTLRVYDISGEQEKEILLAYGALANDSTFVSQDLSGTMFYEGTVTEIKIVKQTK
;
A
#
# COMPACT_ATOMS: atom_id res chain seq x y z
N MET A 1 41.11 -2.44 64.87
CA MET A 1 41.49 -3.77 64.33
C MET A 1 40.23 -4.54 63.95
N LYS A 2 40.14 -4.96 62.67
CA LYS A 2 39.47 -6.16 62.11
C LYS A 2 38.04 -6.52 62.59
N ARG A 3 37.06 -6.86 61.74
CA ARG A 3 36.93 -6.87 60.28
C ARG A 3 35.46 -7.18 59.98
N ILE A 4 34.89 -6.37 59.09
CA ILE A 4 33.68 -6.58 58.29
C ILE A 4 33.65 -7.99 57.71
N LYS A 5 32.59 -8.77 57.99
CA LYS A 5 32.11 -9.89 57.15
C LYS A 5 30.63 -10.10 57.39
N SER A 6 29.87 -10.33 56.31
CA SER A 6 28.47 -10.81 56.28
C SER A 6 27.35 -9.78 56.10
N THR A 7 27.55 -8.73 55.29
CA THR A 7 26.39 -8.03 54.71
C THR A 7 26.60 -7.49 53.29
N PHE A 8 27.73 -7.81 52.65
CA PHE A 8 28.10 -7.27 51.33
C PHE A 8 27.86 -8.21 50.14
N ILE A 9 27.20 -9.35 50.33
CA ILE A 9 26.95 -10.31 49.23
C ILE A 9 25.49 -10.27 48.73
N VAL A 10 24.54 -9.77 49.52
CA VAL A 10 23.13 -9.71 49.09
C VAL A 10 22.82 -8.49 48.23
N LEU A 11 23.61 -7.41 48.35
CA LEU A 11 23.37 -6.18 47.55
C LEU A 11 23.88 -6.31 46.10
N SER A 12 24.82 -7.22 45.83
CA SER A 12 25.34 -7.44 44.47
C SER A 12 24.49 -8.35 43.61
N LEU A 13 23.53 -9.08 44.19
CA LEU A 13 22.58 -9.90 43.41
C LEU A 13 21.36 -9.11 42.95
N ILE A 14 21.01 -8.02 43.64
CA ILE A 14 19.84 -7.19 43.30
C ILE A 14 20.19 -6.21 42.16
N ILE A 15 21.44 -5.77 42.03
CA ILE A 15 21.86 -4.85 40.95
C ILE A 15 22.04 -5.60 39.61
N PHE A 16 22.24 -6.93 39.62
CA PHE A 16 22.41 -7.70 38.38
C PHE A 16 21.08 -8.17 37.74
N ILE A 17 19.96 -8.06 38.45
CA ILE A 17 18.62 -8.31 37.87
C ILE A 17 18.05 -7.04 37.21
N PHE A 18 18.68 -5.87 37.41
CA PHE A 18 18.26 -4.59 36.83
C PHE A 18 18.97 -4.19 35.52
N ILE A 19 19.78 -5.05 34.90
CA ILE A 19 20.52 -4.73 33.65
C ILE A 19 20.11 -5.60 32.44
N PHE A 20 19.17 -6.54 32.61
CA PHE A 20 18.56 -7.27 31.48
C PHE A 20 17.03 -7.27 31.47
N SER A 21 16.43 -6.21 32.01
CA SER A 21 15.22 -5.70 31.36
C SER A 21 15.67 -4.56 30.45
N SER A 22 16.31 -4.93 29.33
CA SER A 22 16.03 -4.19 28.10
C SER A 22 14.52 -4.05 28.10
N CYS A 23 14.03 -2.83 28.26
CA CYS A 23 12.69 -2.48 27.84
C CYS A 23 12.66 -2.72 26.32
N HIS A 24 12.58 -3.99 25.91
CA HIS A 24 11.61 -4.34 24.91
C HIS A 24 10.29 -3.92 25.53
N GLN A 25 9.92 -2.65 25.28
CA GLN A 25 8.52 -2.32 25.22
C GLN A 25 7.99 -3.28 24.17
N THR A 26 7.40 -4.37 24.63
CA THR A 26 6.38 -5.06 23.86
C THR A 26 5.50 -3.95 23.33
N PRO A 27 5.30 -3.84 21.99
CA PRO A 27 4.30 -2.94 21.46
C PRO A 27 3.03 -3.11 22.28
N PRO A 28 2.28 -2.04 22.57
CA PRO A 28 1.03 -2.15 23.33
C PRO A 28 0.27 -3.38 22.83
N GLU A 29 -0.15 -4.26 23.76
CA GLU A 29 -0.84 -5.54 23.47
C GLU A 29 -2.10 -5.37 22.60
N ASP A 30 -2.48 -4.14 22.26
CA ASP A 30 -3.72 -3.74 21.60
C ASP A 30 -3.54 -3.13 20.19
N LEU A 31 -2.32 -3.07 19.61
CA LEU A 31 -2.18 -2.68 18.20
C LEU A 31 -2.55 -3.85 17.29
N GLU A 32 -3.86 -4.05 17.12
CA GLU A 32 -4.41 -4.94 16.10
C GLU A 32 -3.82 -4.59 14.73
N MET A 33 -3.51 -5.60 13.92
CA MET A 33 -3.13 -5.36 12.53
C MET A 33 -4.26 -4.59 11.83
N PRO A 34 -3.94 -3.59 10.98
CA PRO A 34 -4.97 -2.91 10.23
C PRO A 34 -5.74 -3.95 9.39
N HIS A 35 -7.06 -3.84 9.39
CA HIS A 35 -7.91 -4.64 8.51
C HIS A 35 -7.85 -4.07 7.08
N GLU A 36 -8.13 -4.90 6.08
CA GLU A 36 -8.25 -4.44 4.69
C GLU A 36 -9.20 -3.23 4.59
N ASN A 37 -8.78 -2.22 3.83
CA ASN A 37 -9.44 -0.92 3.64
C ASN A 37 -9.49 -0.03 4.89
N CYS A 38 -8.72 -0.33 5.93
CA CYS A 38 -8.50 0.56 7.07
C CYS A 38 -7.61 1.74 6.66
N VAL A 39 -7.89 2.93 7.20
CA VAL A 39 -7.02 4.11 7.07
C VAL A 39 -6.18 4.24 8.34
N MET A 40 -4.87 4.08 8.20
CA MET A 40 -3.92 4.39 9.27
C MET A 40 -3.70 5.90 9.30
N VAL A 41 -3.83 6.51 10.47
CA VAL A 41 -3.67 7.95 10.66
C VAL A 41 -2.56 8.22 11.66
N TYR A 42 -1.48 8.85 11.19
CA TYR A 42 -0.40 9.37 12.02
C TYR A 42 -0.65 10.85 12.30
N THR A 43 -1.07 11.16 13.53
CA THR A 43 -1.33 12.55 13.96
C THR A 43 -0.03 13.20 14.43
N ILE A 44 0.30 14.36 13.88
CA ILE A 44 1.44 15.21 14.29
C ILE A 44 0.95 16.40 15.13
N SER A 45 -0.14 17.05 14.69
CA SER A 45 -0.84 18.11 15.40
C SER A 45 -2.32 18.16 14.98
N GLU A 46 -3.11 19.09 15.54
CA GLU A 46 -4.52 19.29 15.18
C GLU A 46 -4.73 19.53 13.67
N ASN A 47 -3.79 20.23 13.03
CA ASN A 47 -3.86 20.59 11.61
C ASN A 47 -2.81 19.87 10.76
N GLU A 48 -2.12 18.86 11.31
CA GLU A 48 -1.10 18.12 10.60
C GLU A 48 -1.18 16.62 10.89
N TYR A 49 -1.41 15.84 9.85
CA TYR A 49 -1.53 14.39 9.96
C TYR A 49 -1.22 13.71 8.63
N ILE A 50 -0.88 12.43 8.71
CA ILE A 50 -0.65 11.56 7.55
C ILE A 50 -1.71 10.45 7.56
N ARG A 51 -2.36 10.21 6.43
CA ARG A 51 -3.32 9.12 6.23
C ARG A 51 -2.78 8.13 5.23
N ILE A 52 -2.80 6.85 5.54
CA ILE A 52 -2.36 5.77 4.65
C ILE A 52 -3.50 4.76 4.52
N LEU A 53 -3.89 4.42 3.29
CA LEU A 53 -4.87 3.37 3.03
C LEU A 53 -4.16 2.01 3.09
N TYR A 54 -4.61 1.14 3.99
CA TYR A 54 -4.12 -0.23 4.07
C TYR A 54 -5.04 -1.17 3.28
N ASN A 55 -4.50 -1.88 2.28
CA ASN A 55 -5.22 -2.93 1.57
C ASN A 55 -4.27 -4.03 1.13
N ILE A 56 -4.19 -5.14 1.87
CA ILE A 56 -3.19 -6.20 1.65
C ILE A 56 -3.17 -6.79 0.22
N ASN A 57 -4.28 -6.71 -0.51
CA ASN A 57 -4.46 -7.27 -1.85
C ASN A 57 -4.14 -6.28 -2.97
N SER A 58 -3.82 -5.02 -2.64
CA SER A 58 -3.59 -3.95 -3.60
C SER A 58 -2.12 -3.57 -3.67
N PRO A 59 -1.55 -3.29 -4.85
CA PRO A 59 -0.24 -2.63 -4.94
C PRO A 59 -0.29 -1.18 -4.41
N PHE A 60 -1.48 -0.64 -4.11
CA PHE A 60 -1.67 0.66 -3.43
C PHE A 60 -1.79 0.58 -1.91
N HIS A 61 -1.49 -0.58 -1.31
CA HIS A 61 -1.67 -0.86 0.11
C HIS A 61 -0.97 0.06 1.12
N LEU A 62 -0.18 1.03 0.65
CA LEU A 62 0.65 1.92 1.46
C LEU A 62 0.73 3.35 0.90
N TRP A 63 -0.22 3.76 0.06
CA TRP A 63 -0.30 5.15 -0.42
C TRP A 63 -1.17 5.98 0.50
N GLY A 64 -0.89 7.28 0.48
CA GLY A 64 -1.43 8.18 1.46
C GLY A 64 -1.33 9.64 1.11
N GLU A 65 -1.74 10.46 2.04
CA GLU A 65 -1.50 11.89 1.98
C GLU A 65 -1.01 12.44 3.32
N TRP A 66 -0.19 13.47 3.26
CA TRP A 66 0.22 14.26 4.40
C TRP A 66 -0.43 15.62 4.30
N VAL A 67 -1.36 15.89 5.21
CA VAL A 67 -2.06 17.16 5.34
C VAL A 67 -1.28 18.06 6.30
N LYS A 68 -1.00 19.29 5.89
CA LYS A 68 -0.26 20.34 6.61
C LYS A 68 -1.04 21.66 6.50
N GLY A 69 -2.08 21.83 7.31
CA GLY A 69 -3.03 22.92 7.18
C GLY A 69 -3.73 22.88 5.82
N ASP A 70 -3.55 23.92 5.00
CA ASP A 70 -4.17 24.04 3.66
C ASP A 70 -3.39 23.31 2.55
N LYS A 71 -2.26 22.69 2.89
CA LYS A 71 -1.43 21.95 1.93
C LYS A 71 -1.60 20.46 2.13
N THR A 72 -1.75 19.73 1.03
CA THR A 72 -1.66 18.26 1.05
C THR A 72 -0.57 17.78 0.11
N GLU A 73 0.24 16.84 0.59
CA GLU A 73 1.30 16.18 -0.17
C GLU A 73 0.98 14.70 -0.32
N ALA A 74 1.29 14.10 -1.46
CA ALA A 74 1.10 12.67 -1.65
C ALA A 74 2.26 11.89 -1.01
N VAL A 75 1.93 10.79 -0.32
CA VAL A 75 2.93 9.95 0.35
C VAL A 75 2.79 8.47 0.01
N TYR A 76 3.90 7.75 0.10
CA TYR A 76 3.97 6.31 -0.09
C TYR A 76 4.87 5.70 0.98
N LEU A 77 4.44 4.62 1.62
CA LEU A 77 5.31 3.83 2.49
C LEU A 77 6.01 2.74 1.67
N GLU A 78 7.33 2.77 1.68
CA GLU A 78 8.15 1.81 0.96
C GLU A 78 8.49 0.60 1.84
N HIS A 79 8.33 -0.59 1.26
CA HIS A 79 8.71 -1.86 1.85
C HIS A 79 9.92 -2.45 1.12
N TYR A 80 10.97 -2.86 1.85
CA TYR A 80 12.18 -3.40 1.22
C TYR A 80 12.20 -4.93 1.10
N LEU A 81 11.51 -5.69 1.96
CA LEU A 81 11.52 -7.17 1.95
C LEU A 81 10.22 -7.70 2.60
N LYS A 82 9.39 -8.49 1.90
CA LYS A 82 8.24 -9.20 2.53
C LYS A 82 8.74 -10.44 3.28
N PRO A 83 8.27 -10.73 4.51
CA PRO A 83 6.96 -11.36 4.68
C PRO A 83 6.10 -10.66 5.73
N SER A 84 4.87 -10.35 5.29
CA SER A 84 3.84 -9.60 5.99
C SER A 84 4.25 -8.16 6.32
N THR A 85 3.56 -7.22 5.70
CA THR A 85 3.71 -5.79 5.97
C THR A 85 3.43 -5.44 7.43
N PHE A 86 2.85 -6.37 8.21
CA PHE A 86 2.41 -6.14 9.58
C PHE A 86 2.37 -7.39 10.49
N ALA A 87 2.76 -8.61 10.06
CA ALA A 87 2.59 -9.82 10.88
C ALA A 87 3.87 -10.22 11.65
N GLY A 88 3.70 -10.43 12.96
CA GLY A 88 4.58 -11.27 13.77
C GLY A 88 5.83 -10.61 14.35
N GLY A 89 5.77 -10.28 15.63
CA GLY A 89 6.94 -10.15 16.51
C GLY A 89 7.49 -8.74 16.68
N ASP A 90 7.78 -8.04 15.57
CA ASP A 90 8.42 -6.72 15.56
C ASP A 90 7.77 -5.74 14.55
N GLY A 91 6.46 -5.86 14.31
CA GLY A 91 5.63 -4.86 13.61
C GLY A 91 6.23 -4.25 12.33
N GLY A 92 6.68 -5.08 11.40
CA GLY A 92 6.84 -4.78 9.97
C GLY A 92 8.01 -3.87 9.60
N LEU A 93 8.98 -4.42 8.85
CA LEU A 93 10.11 -3.70 8.24
C LEU A 93 9.67 -2.76 7.08
N ILE A 94 8.81 -1.79 7.38
CA ILE A 94 8.53 -0.62 6.55
C ILE A 94 9.30 0.53 7.16
N CYS A 95 10.42 0.89 6.51
CA CYS A 95 11.39 1.80 7.10
C CYS A 95 11.19 3.25 6.65
N ASN A 96 10.64 3.48 5.45
CA ASN A 96 10.68 4.79 4.81
C ASN A 96 9.30 5.24 4.32
N MET A 97 9.01 6.53 4.54
CA MET A 97 7.93 7.25 3.89
C MET A 97 8.53 8.22 2.85
N LYS A 98 7.99 8.15 1.64
CA LYS A 98 8.36 9.04 0.54
C LYS A 98 7.26 10.05 0.33
N VAL A 99 7.66 11.30 0.14
CA VAL A 99 6.78 12.37 -0.36
C VAL A 99 7.06 12.52 -1.85
N PHE A 100 6.02 12.61 -2.67
CA PHE A 100 6.16 12.67 -4.13
C PHE A 100 5.11 13.61 -4.74
N ASP A 101 5.35 14.04 -5.97
CA ASP A 101 4.37 14.77 -6.77
C ASP A 101 3.49 13.77 -7.53
N PRO A 102 2.17 13.71 -7.27
CA PRO A 102 1.28 12.80 -7.96
C PRO A 102 1.21 13.06 -9.47
N ALA A 103 1.58 14.24 -9.97
CA ALA A 103 1.61 14.50 -11.41
C ALA A 103 2.80 13.83 -12.15
N GLU A 104 3.77 13.26 -11.45
CA GLU A 104 4.91 12.58 -12.10
C GLU A 104 4.47 11.32 -12.85
N THR A 105 4.78 11.22 -14.14
CA THR A 105 4.35 10.08 -14.99
C THR A 105 5.00 8.74 -14.63
N SER A 106 6.01 8.74 -13.77
CA SER A 106 6.77 7.56 -13.38
C SER A 106 7.12 7.64 -11.90
N HIS A 107 6.13 7.46 -11.02
CA HIS A 107 6.35 6.82 -9.71
C HIS A 107 6.90 5.40 -9.96
N LEU A 108 7.04 4.42 -9.07
CA LEU A 108 7.75 3.14 -9.32
C LEU A 108 9.24 3.21 -9.80
N LEU A 109 9.62 3.95 -10.85
CA LEU A 109 10.97 4.08 -11.43
C LEU A 109 11.61 5.46 -11.22
N SER A 110 10.88 6.43 -10.67
CA SER A 110 11.44 7.74 -10.31
C SER A 110 12.56 7.55 -9.28
N ASN A 111 13.78 7.96 -9.63
CA ASN A 111 14.84 8.23 -8.66
C ASN A 111 14.66 9.61 -7.98
N THR A 112 13.56 10.33 -8.27
CA THR A 112 13.26 11.66 -7.72
C THR A 112 12.53 11.60 -6.39
N TYR A 113 12.29 10.41 -5.82
CA TYR A 113 11.83 10.36 -4.45
C TYR A 113 12.83 11.03 -3.51
N ASN A 114 12.40 12.11 -2.87
CA ASN A 114 13.01 12.49 -1.61
C ASN A 114 12.61 11.41 -0.61
N HIS A 115 13.53 10.49 -0.31
CA HIS A 115 13.44 9.64 0.87
C HIS A 115 13.47 10.59 2.06
N THR A 116 12.29 11.03 2.49
CA THR A 116 12.23 12.20 3.34
C THR A 116 12.16 11.75 4.79
N TYR A 117 11.47 10.65 5.10
CA TYR A 117 11.25 10.24 6.49
C TYR A 117 11.40 8.75 6.71
N SER A 118 11.89 8.37 7.89
CA SER A 118 11.91 7.00 8.37
C SER A 118 11.18 6.83 9.70
N PHE A 119 10.64 5.64 9.93
CA PHE A 119 9.98 5.28 11.18
C PHE A 119 11.02 4.77 12.19
N GLU A 120 11.06 5.34 13.41
CA GLU A 120 12.03 4.95 14.45
C GLU A 120 12.02 3.45 14.78
N LYS A 121 10.83 2.84 14.83
CA LYS A 121 10.58 1.45 15.23
C LYS A 121 9.59 0.74 14.29
N GLY A 122 9.54 1.15 13.02
CA GLY A 122 8.59 0.63 12.03
C GLY A 122 7.23 1.32 12.05
N ALA A 123 6.42 1.07 11.02
CA ALA A 123 5.21 1.85 10.72
C ALA A 123 4.13 1.77 11.81
N MET A 124 4.06 0.70 12.61
CA MET A 124 3.05 0.57 13.68
C MET A 124 3.54 1.00 15.06
N ASN A 125 4.85 0.93 15.34
CA ASN A 125 5.38 1.04 16.70
C ASN A 125 6.17 2.35 16.95
N SER A 126 6.27 3.21 15.95
CA SER A 126 7.03 4.46 16.06
C SER A 126 6.23 5.56 16.73
N SER A 127 6.91 6.30 17.62
CA SER A 127 6.42 7.57 18.15
C SER A 127 7.02 8.78 17.43
N TYR A 128 7.94 8.53 16.49
CA TYR A 128 8.62 9.57 15.70
C TYR A 128 8.81 9.14 14.25
N LEU A 129 8.63 10.12 13.35
CA LEU A 129 9.25 10.13 12.03
C LEU A 129 10.59 10.85 12.11
N ILE A 130 11.60 10.34 11.43
CA ILE A 130 12.95 10.91 11.40
C ILE A 130 13.21 11.42 9.98
N ASN A 131 13.43 12.71 9.82
CA ASN A 131 13.86 13.26 8.54
C ASN A 131 15.25 12.71 8.20
N SER A 132 15.38 12.00 7.08
CA SER A 132 16.64 11.31 6.73
C SER A 132 17.77 12.27 6.32
N GLN A 133 17.45 13.53 5.96
CA GLN A 133 18.43 14.54 5.58
C GLN A 133 18.85 15.43 6.75
N THR A 134 17.91 15.78 7.62
CA THR A 134 18.13 16.75 8.71
C THR A 134 18.24 16.11 10.10
N GLU A 135 17.95 14.81 10.21
CA GLU A 135 17.82 14.06 11.48
C GLU A 135 16.73 14.60 12.42
N GLU A 136 15.89 15.51 11.94
CA GLU A 136 14.75 16.05 12.69
C GLU A 136 13.78 14.94 13.09
N LYS A 137 13.36 14.93 14.35
CA LYS A 137 12.35 14.01 14.87
C LYS A 137 10.99 14.69 14.96
N ILE A 138 10.03 14.21 14.17
CA ILE A 138 8.64 14.67 14.19
C ILE A 138 7.82 13.69 15.04
N PRO A 139 7.21 14.13 16.16
CA PRO A 139 6.38 13.25 16.98
C PRO A 139 5.12 12.83 16.21
N ILE A 140 4.75 11.56 16.34
CA ILE A 140 3.55 10.98 15.72
C ILE A 140 2.78 10.12 16.71
N THR A 141 1.45 10.11 16.57
CA THR A 141 0.55 9.16 17.23
C THR A 141 -0.25 8.41 16.18
N LEU A 142 -0.14 7.09 16.15
CA LEU A 142 -0.92 6.24 15.24
C LEU A 142 -2.33 6.00 15.79
N SER A 143 -3.31 6.08 14.91
CA SER A 143 -4.67 5.60 15.09
C SER A 143 -5.16 4.93 13.80
N MET A 144 -6.28 4.21 13.89
CA MET A 144 -6.86 3.50 12.76
C MET A 144 -8.32 3.94 12.60
N ASP A 145 -8.66 4.49 11.42
CA ASP A 145 -10.02 4.81 11.03
C ASP A 145 -10.57 3.69 10.14
N LYS A 146 -11.79 3.25 10.44
CA LYS A 146 -12.50 2.15 9.78
C LYS A 146 -13.47 2.63 8.68
N ASN A 147 -13.45 3.91 8.34
CA ASN A 147 -14.33 4.47 7.31
C ASN A 147 -13.95 3.97 5.90
N LEU A 148 -14.93 3.35 5.24
CA LEU A 148 -14.81 2.75 3.90
C LEU A 148 -14.88 3.80 2.76
N ASP A 149 -15.42 4.99 3.03
CA ASP A 149 -15.65 6.06 2.04
C ASP A 149 -14.50 7.06 2.00
N PHE A 150 -13.27 6.57 1.84
CA PHE A 150 -12.08 7.41 1.90
C PHE A 150 -11.47 7.68 0.52
N TYR A 151 -11.26 8.97 0.20
CA TYR A 151 -10.59 9.42 -1.02
C TYR A 151 -9.50 10.45 -0.69
N PHE A 152 -8.29 10.26 -1.22
CA PHE A 152 -7.20 11.23 -1.07
C PHE A 152 -7.46 12.48 -1.94
N SER A 153 -7.13 13.65 -1.41
CA SER A 153 -7.43 14.96 -2.01
C SER A 153 -6.79 15.20 -3.39
N TRP A 154 -5.68 14.53 -3.67
CA TRP A 154 -4.94 14.65 -4.93
C TRP A 154 -5.32 13.59 -5.97
N VAL A 155 -6.18 12.63 -5.62
CA VAL A 155 -6.68 11.63 -6.58
C VAL A 155 -7.69 12.30 -7.50
N SER A 156 -7.51 12.15 -8.80
CA SER A 156 -8.43 12.72 -9.79
C SER A 156 -9.83 12.14 -9.65
N GLN A 157 -10.86 12.99 -9.81
CA GLN A 157 -12.26 12.56 -9.87
C GLN A 157 -12.51 11.51 -10.98
N ILE A 158 -11.78 11.60 -12.10
CA ILE A 158 -11.82 10.58 -13.16
C ILE A 158 -11.40 9.21 -12.62
N TYR A 159 -10.35 9.19 -11.80
CA TYR A 159 -9.86 7.96 -11.18
C TYR A 159 -10.87 7.46 -10.13
N ILE A 160 -11.36 8.33 -9.24
CA ILE A 160 -12.38 7.98 -8.24
C ILE A 160 -13.61 7.35 -8.90
N HIS A 161 -14.14 7.97 -9.96
CA HIS A 161 -15.30 7.46 -10.67
C HIS A 161 -14.99 6.17 -11.42
N PHE A 162 -13.85 6.05 -12.09
CA PHE A 162 -13.50 4.82 -12.81
C PHE A 162 -13.40 3.61 -11.89
N PHE A 163 -12.86 3.78 -10.68
CA PHE A 163 -12.69 2.69 -9.72
C PHE A 163 -13.88 2.46 -8.78
N ASN A 164 -14.92 3.31 -8.82
CA ASN A 164 -16.15 3.03 -8.11
C ASN A 164 -16.86 1.82 -8.76
N THR A 165 -16.94 0.70 -8.07
CA THR A 165 -17.35 -0.59 -8.64
C THR A 165 -18.85 -0.89 -8.51
N ASP A 166 -19.62 -0.02 -7.84
CA ASP A 166 -21.04 -0.27 -7.55
C ASP A 166 -21.85 -0.51 -8.83
N ASN A 167 -22.47 -1.68 -8.91
CA ASN A 167 -23.29 -2.14 -10.04
C ASN A 167 -22.61 -2.00 -11.42
N THR A 168 -21.30 -2.25 -11.53
CA THR A 168 -20.55 -2.10 -12.79
C THR A 168 -19.80 -3.35 -13.21
N ILE A 169 -19.54 -3.45 -14.52
CA ILE A 169 -18.74 -4.48 -15.16
C ILE A 169 -17.72 -3.82 -16.08
N TYR A 170 -16.51 -4.37 -16.14
CA TYR A 170 -15.41 -3.89 -16.97
C TYR A 170 -15.25 -4.87 -18.13
N LYS A 171 -15.26 -4.39 -19.36
CA LYS A 171 -15.22 -5.24 -20.56
C LYS A 171 -14.15 -4.79 -21.54
N GLU A 172 -13.52 -5.77 -22.18
CA GLU A 172 -12.73 -5.60 -23.39
C GLU A 172 -13.40 -6.42 -24.50
N GLU A 173 -13.92 -5.74 -25.52
CA GLU A 173 -14.74 -6.39 -26.54
C GLU A 173 -13.91 -7.17 -27.58
N THR A 174 -12.67 -6.74 -27.84
CA THR A 174 -11.85 -7.28 -28.93
C THR A 174 -11.31 -8.67 -28.62
N GLN A 175 -10.94 -8.89 -27.36
CA GLN A 175 -10.33 -10.07 -26.77
C GLN A 175 -11.34 -10.86 -25.94
N ASN A 176 -12.60 -10.42 -25.86
CA ASN A 176 -13.71 -11.11 -25.20
C ASN A 176 -13.45 -11.45 -23.73
N PHE A 177 -13.10 -10.46 -22.92
CA PHE A 177 -13.07 -10.62 -21.47
C PHE A 177 -13.84 -9.56 -20.72
N TRP A 178 -14.33 -9.96 -19.56
CA TRP A 178 -15.06 -9.10 -18.66
C TRP A 178 -14.73 -9.42 -17.20
N TYR A 179 -14.89 -8.42 -16.34
CA TYR A 179 -14.70 -8.57 -14.91
C TYR A 179 -15.65 -7.70 -14.09
N ASP A 180 -16.15 -8.27 -13.02
CA ASP A 180 -17.04 -7.68 -12.04
C ASP A 180 -16.30 -7.60 -10.70
N PHE A 181 -15.78 -6.42 -10.38
CA PHE A 181 -15.03 -6.22 -9.14
C PHE A 181 -15.87 -6.35 -7.88
N ALA A 182 -17.19 -6.11 -7.95
CA ALA A 182 -18.07 -6.26 -6.80
C ALA A 182 -18.29 -7.74 -6.44
N LEU A 183 -18.37 -8.61 -7.46
CA LEU A 183 -18.49 -10.07 -7.27
C LEU A 183 -17.13 -10.79 -7.28
N GLN A 184 -16.05 -10.06 -7.56
CA GLN A 184 -14.70 -10.61 -7.80
C GLN A 184 -14.68 -11.73 -8.84
N GLN A 185 -15.54 -11.62 -9.86
CA GLN A 185 -15.72 -12.66 -10.88
C GLN A 185 -15.46 -12.09 -12.26
N GLY A 186 -14.80 -12.87 -13.10
CA GLY A 186 -14.74 -12.58 -14.53
C GLY A 186 -14.32 -13.77 -15.35
N GLU A 187 -14.40 -13.60 -16.65
CA GLU A 187 -14.11 -14.62 -17.64
C GLU A 187 -13.40 -14.00 -18.82
N TRP A 188 -12.42 -14.72 -19.35
CA TRP A 188 -11.78 -14.43 -20.62
C TRP A 188 -12.01 -15.61 -21.56
N THR A 189 -12.70 -15.38 -22.68
CA THR A 189 -12.83 -16.39 -23.73
C THR A 189 -11.64 -16.35 -24.68
N VAL A 190 -10.84 -17.41 -24.68
CA VAL A 190 -9.70 -17.58 -25.59
C VAL A 190 -9.83 -18.85 -26.41
N ASN A 191 -9.73 -18.74 -27.74
CA ASN A 191 -9.85 -19.87 -28.68
C ASN A 191 -11.12 -20.73 -28.46
N GLY A 192 -12.23 -20.09 -28.05
CA GLY A 192 -13.50 -20.75 -27.75
C GLY A 192 -13.60 -21.40 -26.36
N THR A 193 -12.56 -21.29 -25.54
CA THR A 193 -12.55 -21.75 -24.15
C THR A 193 -12.64 -20.55 -23.22
N ALA A 194 -13.67 -20.55 -22.37
CA ALA A 194 -13.78 -19.62 -21.26
C ALA A 194 -12.85 -20.04 -20.11
N ILE A 195 -11.96 -19.13 -19.70
CA ILE A 195 -11.18 -19.29 -18.47
C ILE A 195 -11.63 -18.28 -17.41
N PRO A 196 -11.77 -18.69 -16.14
CA PRO A 196 -11.98 -17.73 -15.06
C PRO A 196 -10.75 -16.86 -14.89
N ILE A 197 -10.96 -15.57 -14.68
CA ILE A 197 -9.88 -14.60 -14.49
C ILE A 197 -10.07 -13.78 -13.21
N ARG A 198 -8.95 -13.28 -12.66
CA ARG A 198 -8.93 -12.15 -11.71
C ARG A 198 -8.36 -10.93 -12.43
N MET A 199 -8.98 -9.78 -12.23
CA MET A 199 -8.49 -8.50 -12.75
C MET A 199 -8.06 -7.58 -11.61
N GLU A 200 -7.04 -6.78 -11.88
CA GLU A 200 -6.53 -5.77 -10.98
C GLU A 200 -6.18 -4.52 -11.78
N PHE A 201 -6.67 -3.37 -11.33
CA PHE A 201 -6.22 -2.08 -11.82
C PHE A 201 -5.35 -1.40 -10.78
N ALA A 202 -4.38 -0.64 -11.27
CA ALA A 202 -3.38 -0.05 -10.43
C ALA A 202 -2.86 1.29 -10.94
N GLY A 203 -3.16 2.40 -10.28
CA GLY A 203 -2.55 3.69 -10.57
C GLY A 203 -2.72 4.70 -9.45
N VAL A 204 -2.09 5.85 -9.62
CA VAL A 204 -2.22 7.00 -8.71
C VAL A 204 -2.91 8.16 -9.44
N THR A 205 -2.77 8.19 -10.77
CA THR A 205 -3.34 9.20 -11.64
C THR A 205 -4.02 8.60 -12.86
N PRO A 206 -4.96 9.34 -13.49
CA PRO A 206 -5.54 8.93 -14.76
C PRO A 206 -4.50 8.69 -15.87
N THR A 207 -3.30 9.27 -15.79
CA THR A 207 -2.27 9.12 -16.84
C THR A 207 -1.33 7.95 -16.63
N ASN A 208 -1.37 7.30 -15.46
CA ASN A 208 -0.50 6.18 -15.13
C ASN A 208 -1.29 5.12 -14.39
N VAL A 209 -1.91 4.23 -15.16
CA VAL A 209 -2.68 3.09 -14.69
C VAL A 209 -2.11 1.81 -15.31
N THR A 210 -1.99 0.79 -14.48
CA THR A 210 -1.57 -0.56 -14.83
C THR A 210 -2.78 -1.47 -14.70
N LEU A 211 -3.04 -2.29 -15.69
CA LEU A 211 -4.02 -3.37 -15.67
C LEU A 211 -3.26 -4.69 -15.59
N ARG A 212 -3.67 -5.56 -14.67
CA ARG A 212 -3.20 -6.94 -14.58
C ARG A 212 -4.38 -7.90 -14.67
N VAL A 213 -4.19 -8.98 -15.41
CA VAL A 213 -5.17 -10.06 -15.49
C VAL A 213 -4.46 -11.38 -15.23
N TYR A 214 -5.09 -12.20 -14.40
CA TYR A 214 -4.58 -13.50 -13.95
C TYR A 214 -5.54 -14.60 -14.36
N ASP A 215 -5.01 -15.70 -14.89
CA ASP A 215 -5.71 -16.98 -15.00
C ASP A 215 -5.78 -17.63 -13.61
N ILE A 216 -6.99 -17.94 -13.17
CA ILE A 216 -7.27 -18.56 -11.87
C ILE A 216 -7.90 -19.95 -11.99
N SER A 217 -7.78 -20.59 -13.16
CA SER A 217 -8.30 -21.95 -13.40
C SER A 217 -7.47 -23.06 -12.74
N GLY A 218 -6.20 -22.79 -12.44
CA GLY A 218 -5.27 -23.73 -11.82
C GLY A 218 -5.10 -23.57 -10.31
N GLU A 219 -4.21 -24.38 -9.71
CA GLU A 219 -3.87 -24.29 -8.27
C GLU A 219 -3.11 -23.01 -7.90
N GLN A 220 -2.47 -22.36 -8.86
CA GLN A 220 -1.75 -21.10 -8.68
C GLN A 220 -2.24 -20.08 -9.69
N GLU A 221 -2.43 -18.84 -9.23
CA GLU A 221 -2.72 -17.72 -10.13
C GLU A 221 -1.54 -17.49 -11.07
N LYS A 222 -1.83 -17.31 -12.37
CA LYS A 222 -0.81 -17.01 -13.38
C LYS A 222 -1.14 -15.70 -14.07
N GLU A 223 -0.23 -14.73 -14.05
CA GLU A 223 -0.40 -13.48 -14.79
C GLU A 223 -0.38 -13.75 -16.30
N ILE A 224 -1.43 -13.31 -16.98
CA ILE A 224 -1.64 -13.51 -18.42
C ILE A 224 -1.66 -12.21 -19.22
N LEU A 225 -1.88 -11.06 -18.55
CA LEU A 225 -1.78 -9.72 -19.10
C LEU A 225 -1.26 -8.75 -18.05
N LEU A 226 -0.30 -7.93 -18.45
CA LEU A 226 0.16 -6.74 -17.77
C LEU A 226 0.20 -5.59 -18.78
N ALA A 227 -0.69 -4.62 -18.62
CA ALA A 227 -0.82 -3.47 -19.52
C ALA A 227 -0.60 -2.17 -18.76
N TYR A 228 0.26 -1.29 -19.26
CA TYR A 228 0.41 0.08 -18.77
C TYR A 228 -0.37 1.02 -19.67
N GLY A 229 -1.02 2.04 -19.11
CA GLY A 229 -1.90 2.92 -19.87
C GLY A 229 -2.47 4.07 -19.07
N ALA A 230 -3.57 4.61 -19.57
CA ALA A 230 -4.25 5.77 -19.01
C ALA A 230 -5.77 5.63 -19.07
N LEU A 231 -6.45 6.32 -18.16
CA LEU A 231 -7.88 6.55 -18.22
C LEU A 231 -8.15 7.68 -19.23
N ALA A 232 -8.84 7.37 -20.32
CA ALA A 232 -9.28 8.37 -21.29
C ALA A 232 -10.44 9.23 -20.74
N ASN A 233 -11.23 8.65 -19.82
CA ASN A 233 -12.33 9.28 -19.09
C ASN A 233 -12.68 8.41 -17.87
N ASP A 234 -13.74 8.75 -17.15
CA ASP A 234 -14.21 8.05 -15.94
C ASP A 234 -14.72 6.62 -16.18
N SER A 235 -14.75 6.16 -17.44
CA SER A 235 -15.31 4.88 -17.83
C SER A 235 -14.40 4.08 -18.75
N THR A 236 -13.24 4.60 -19.15
CA THR A 236 -12.41 3.99 -20.20
C THR A 236 -10.94 3.98 -19.82
N PHE A 237 -10.34 2.81 -19.77
CA PHE A 237 -8.89 2.60 -19.74
C PHE A 237 -8.38 2.22 -21.14
N VAL A 238 -7.22 2.77 -21.53
CA VAL A 238 -6.55 2.48 -22.80
C VAL A 238 -5.09 2.16 -22.52
N SER A 239 -4.61 0.99 -22.94
CA SER A 239 -3.21 0.60 -22.82
C SER A 239 -2.31 1.34 -23.81
N GLN A 240 -1.09 1.63 -23.39
CA GLN A 240 0.01 2.18 -24.19
C GLN A 240 1.18 1.20 -24.31
N ASP A 241 1.37 0.34 -23.32
CA ASP A 241 2.38 -0.71 -23.33
C ASP A 241 1.76 -2.01 -22.82
N LEU A 242 2.16 -3.13 -23.42
CA LEU A 242 1.57 -4.44 -23.22
C LEU A 242 2.68 -5.47 -23.00
N SER A 243 2.52 -6.28 -21.96
CA SER A 243 3.37 -7.42 -21.66
C SER A 243 2.52 -8.59 -21.16
N GLY A 244 2.96 -9.82 -21.43
CA GLY A 244 2.20 -11.02 -21.07
C GLY A 244 2.57 -12.19 -21.97
N THR A 245 2.63 -13.40 -21.39
CA THR A 245 3.22 -14.57 -22.07
C THR A 245 2.21 -15.59 -22.56
N MET A 246 1.01 -15.65 -21.96
CA MET A 246 0.09 -16.74 -22.29
C MET A 246 -0.61 -16.55 -23.65
N PHE A 247 -0.80 -15.31 -24.12
CA PHE A 247 -1.65 -15.04 -25.28
C PHE A 247 -1.12 -14.02 -26.29
N TYR A 248 -0.07 -13.27 -25.97
CA TYR A 248 0.48 -12.25 -26.86
C TYR A 248 1.64 -12.79 -27.71
N GLU A 249 1.39 -13.84 -28.50
CA GLU A 249 2.28 -14.18 -29.62
C GLU A 249 2.01 -13.27 -30.84
N GLY A 250 1.98 -11.95 -30.61
CA GLY A 250 2.42 -10.97 -31.62
C GLY A 250 1.41 -10.07 -32.35
N THR A 251 0.18 -9.81 -31.87
CA THR A 251 -0.77 -8.96 -32.65
C THR A 251 -1.61 -7.93 -31.90
N VAL A 252 -1.71 -7.96 -30.58
CA VAL A 252 -2.50 -6.96 -29.85
C VAL A 252 -1.63 -5.75 -29.56
N THR A 253 -1.98 -4.62 -30.17
CA THR A 253 -1.28 -3.33 -29.98
C THR A 253 -1.96 -2.45 -28.94
N GLU A 254 -3.22 -2.73 -28.60
CA GLU A 254 -4.01 -1.96 -27.64
C GLU A 254 -5.05 -2.85 -26.95
N ILE A 255 -5.25 -2.62 -25.66
CA ILE A 255 -6.34 -3.10 -24.83
C ILE A 255 -7.15 -1.90 -24.37
N LYS A 256 -8.46 -1.94 -24.62
CA LYS A 256 -9.39 -0.88 -24.22
C LYS A 256 -10.48 -1.44 -23.32
N ILE A 257 -10.38 -1.15 -22.03
CA ILE A 257 -11.40 -1.55 -21.05
C ILE A 257 -12.44 -0.46 -20.91
N VAL A 258 -13.71 -0.84 -21.08
CA VAL A 258 -14.85 0.03 -20.85
C VAL A 258 -15.62 -0.45 -19.61
N LYS A 259 -15.75 0.44 -18.63
CA LYS A 259 -16.64 0.32 -17.48
C LYS A 259 -18.07 0.59 -17.93
N GLN A 260 -18.98 -0.32 -17.61
CA GLN A 260 -20.40 -0.25 -17.96
C GLN A 260 -21.24 -0.51 -16.71
N THR A 261 -22.40 0.12 -16.59
CA THR A 261 -23.42 -0.28 -15.62
C THR A 261 -24.00 -1.63 -16.02
N LYS A 262 -24.24 -2.51 -15.04
CA LYS A 262 -24.87 -3.83 -15.27
C LYS A 262 -26.35 -3.69 -15.64
#